data_AF-A0A182RC03-F1
#
_entry.id   AF-A0A182RC03-F1
#
_cell.length_a   1.000
_cell.length_b   1.000
_cell.length_c   1.000
_cell.angle_alpha   90.00
_cell.angle_beta   90.00
_cell.angle_gamma   90.00
#
_symmetry.space_group_name_H-M   'P 1'
#
loop_
_entity.id
_entity.type
_entity.pdbx_description
1 polymer ?
#
loop_
_entity_poly.entity_id
_entity_poly.type
_entity_poly.pdbx_seq_one_letter_code
_entity_poly.pdbx_strand_id
1 'polypeptide(L)'
;MPLYRVMLFRKQGAQKLALPYNPQQKLTVKQILSNFTLMDSNKSPKEIFSADIQKDLLLLEEQEGSVNFKFGVVYMKAGQKLDDEMLSNESGSPEFDDFLTLLGEKIRLKDWERYRGGLDVKGDMTGKYSIYTLYEGHEIMFHVSTLLPFSRDNRQQVERKRHIGNDIVNIIFIDEASSGEETEFIPNNVKSQFTHVFAVVTKRGTRYRLAVYCDETVPPFGPTLPNPPEFEDPAVFRDFLLVKLINGEKATFQTPTFARKRERTLEMLIKDLYEEYVHDNKMNMLNRRAFSEVLYDAPRTSKLKEDARQVEFVRIGQALKLEAIVRGDAPTSIASAGTVFKRPPWEPHCFYPTFQPRNDLVGDSWGQDQLFLASDEGTYLIKEDQTHRVVFDKTLCVKQLNVVEDHGIMLVRGGSALQKDGHRIHVFRLNEFSDDRLVQRSRIDVKERRIEKTRGCHLYAISRAGEAHLRMAVAVGRKLLIYQWKHTAAWTSWCPNSDNDTVEGFLFLKEIHLHDSPTIMDDFGGILS
;
A
#
# COMPACT_ATOMS: atom_id res chain seq x y z
N MET A 1 5.34 -21.98 -7.97
CA MET A 1 6.57 -22.11 -8.78
C MET A 1 7.74 -21.54 -7.99
N PRO A 2 8.95 -22.11 -8.08
CA PRO A 2 10.15 -21.50 -7.49
C PRO A 2 10.42 -20.12 -8.10
N LEU A 3 10.95 -19.20 -7.29
CA LEU A 3 11.23 -17.81 -7.67
C LEU A 3 12.59 -17.39 -7.12
N TYR A 4 13.32 -16.57 -7.87
CA TYR A 4 14.44 -15.79 -7.33
C TYR A 4 13.87 -14.59 -6.57
N ARG A 5 14.19 -14.46 -5.28
CA ARG A 5 13.89 -13.26 -4.49
C ARG A 5 15.15 -12.42 -4.40
N VAL A 6 15.06 -11.17 -4.83
CA VAL A 6 16.21 -10.28 -4.94
C VAL A 6 15.88 -8.98 -4.23
N MET A 7 16.79 -8.52 -3.37
CA MET A 7 16.69 -7.26 -2.67
C MET A 7 17.92 -6.42 -2.99
N LEU A 8 17.69 -5.16 -3.39
CA LEU A 8 18.72 -4.18 -3.69
C LEU A 8 18.57 -2.98 -2.76
N PHE A 9 19.51 -2.82 -1.84
CA PHE A 9 19.55 -1.67 -0.94
C PHE A 9 20.19 -0.48 -1.64
N ARG A 10 19.49 0.66 -1.67
CA ARG A 10 19.98 1.94 -2.17
C ARG A 10 19.77 3.01 -1.12
N LYS A 11 20.44 4.16 -1.27
CA LYS A 11 20.19 5.31 -0.39
C LYS A 11 18.75 5.83 -0.46
N GLN A 12 18.03 5.57 -1.56
CA GLN A 12 16.61 5.91 -1.69
C GLN A 12 15.66 4.90 -1.04
N GLY A 13 16.16 3.76 -0.57
CA GLY A 13 15.37 2.66 -0.04
C GLY A 13 15.71 1.31 -0.69
N ALA A 14 15.20 0.22 -0.12
CA ALA A 14 15.33 -1.13 -0.65
C ALA A 14 14.33 -1.38 -1.79
N GLN A 15 14.82 -1.97 -2.87
CA GLN A 15 14.01 -2.43 -4.00
C GLN A 15 13.95 -3.95 -4.00
N LYS A 16 12.75 -4.52 -4.09
CA LYS A 16 12.52 -5.97 -4.02
C LYS A 16 11.94 -6.46 -5.34
N LEU A 17 12.49 -7.56 -5.87
CA LEU A 17 12.01 -8.21 -7.09
C LEU A 17 11.83 -9.71 -6.87
N ALA A 18 10.81 -10.26 -7.51
CA ALA A 18 10.60 -11.71 -7.63
C ALA A 18 10.69 -12.09 -9.11
N LEU A 19 11.68 -12.89 -9.48
CA LEU A 19 11.90 -13.32 -10.86
C LEU A 19 11.58 -14.81 -11.02
N PRO A 20 10.99 -15.24 -12.15
CA PRO A 20 10.68 -16.65 -12.37
C PRO A 20 11.95 -17.50 -12.39
N TYR A 21 11.94 -18.61 -11.65
CA TYR A 21 13.03 -19.59 -11.71
C TYR A 21 12.77 -20.60 -12.83
N ASN A 22 13.70 -20.70 -13.76
CA ASN A 22 13.70 -21.71 -14.81
C ASN A 22 14.95 -22.60 -14.68
N PRO A 23 14.82 -23.91 -14.39
CA PRO A 23 15.97 -24.80 -14.24
C PRO A 23 16.77 -24.97 -15.54
N GLN A 24 16.14 -24.82 -16.71
CA GLN A 24 16.81 -24.86 -18.01
C GLN A 24 17.50 -23.52 -18.37
N GLN A 25 17.10 -22.41 -17.75
CA GLN A 25 17.62 -21.07 -18.02
C GLN A 25 17.84 -20.31 -16.70
N LYS A 26 18.92 -20.67 -15.99
CA LYS A 26 19.31 -19.98 -14.75
C LYS A 26 19.76 -18.55 -15.07
N LEU A 27 19.28 -17.57 -14.30
CA LEU A 27 19.63 -16.16 -14.47
C LEU A 27 20.95 -15.85 -13.79
N THR A 28 21.90 -15.25 -14.51
CA THR A 28 23.15 -14.71 -13.95
C THR A 28 22.89 -13.48 -13.08
N VAL A 29 23.81 -13.15 -12.17
CA VAL A 29 23.70 -11.93 -11.34
C VAL A 29 23.59 -10.67 -12.21
N LYS A 30 24.29 -10.61 -13.35
CA LYS A 30 24.19 -9.47 -14.28
C LYS A 30 22.78 -9.36 -14.90
N GLN A 31 22.18 -10.48 -15.29
CA GLN A 31 20.81 -10.52 -15.81
C GLN A 31 19.78 -10.17 -14.73
N ILE A 32 20.02 -10.57 -13.48
CA ILE A 32 19.19 -10.16 -12.34
C ILE A 32 19.30 -8.64 -12.16
N LEU A 33 20.52 -8.09 -12.11
CA LEU A 33 20.78 -6.67 -11.90
C LEU A 33 20.22 -5.78 -13.02
N SER A 34 20.16 -6.25 -14.26
CA SER A 34 19.56 -5.48 -15.37
C SER A 34 18.06 -5.24 -15.21
N ASN A 35 17.38 -5.94 -14.30
CA ASN A 35 15.97 -5.65 -13.97
C ASN A 35 15.81 -4.42 -13.06
N PHE A 36 16.91 -3.89 -12.48
CA PHE A 36 16.87 -2.65 -11.71
C PHE A 36 17.28 -1.47 -12.59
N THR A 37 16.48 -0.41 -12.57
CA THR A 37 16.76 0.83 -13.30
C THR A 37 18.04 1.50 -12.81
N LEU A 38 18.80 2.12 -13.72
CA LEU A 38 19.98 2.95 -13.42
C LEU A 38 21.19 2.22 -12.78
N MET A 39 21.35 0.91 -13.00
CA MET A 39 22.59 0.21 -12.61
C MET A 39 23.66 0.31 -13.71
N ASP A 40 24.89 0.67 -13.33
CA ASP A 40 26.04 0.58 -14.23
C ASP A 40 26.39 -0.90 -14.46
N SER A 41 26.03 -1.41 -15.63
CA SER A 41 26.25 -2.82 -16.01
C SER A 41 27.72 -3.19 -16.20
N ASN A 42 28.65 -2.22 -16.09
CA ASN A 42 30.07 -2.43 -16.31
C ASN A 42 30.84 -2.89 -15.06
N LYS A 43 30.26 -2.76 -13.86
CA LYS A 43 30.89 -3.23 -12.61
C LYS A 43 30.24 -4.53 -12.14
N SER A 44 31.03 -5.60 -12.06
CA SER A 44 30.57 -6.84 -11.44
C SER A 44 30.43 -6.67 -9.93
N PRO A 45 29.31 -7.10 -9.32
CA PRO A 45 29.17 -7.11 -7.87
C PRO A 45 30.25 -7.97 -7.22
N LYS A 46 30.62 -7.64 -5.99
CA LYS A 46 31.55 -8.43 -5.16
C LYS A 46 30.75 -9.31 -4.22
N GLU A 47 31.18 -10.55 -4.08
CA GLU A 47 30.62 -11.47 -3.10
C GLU A 47 31.05 -11.09 -1.70
N ILE A 48 30.14 -11.26 -0.74
CA ILE A 48 30.39 -11.10 0.69
C ILE A 48 30.32 -12.49 1.33
N PHE A 49 31.36 -12.84 2.07
CA PHE A 49 31.52 -14.19 2.64
C PHE A 49 31.20 -14.29 4.13
N SER A 50 31.08 -13.16 4.83
CA SER A 50 30.69 -13.16 6.24
C SER A 50 29.17 -13.28 6.35
N ALA A 51 28.72 -14.23 7.16
CA ALA A 51 27.30 -14.46 7.44
C ALA A 51 26.71 -13.41 8.39
N ASP A 52 27.54 -12.64 9.10
CA ASP A 52 27.12 -11.59 10.03
C ASP A 52 26.41 -10.42 9.33
N ILE A 53 26.67 -10.22 8.03
CA ILE A 53 25.99 -9.20 7.22
C ILE A 53 24.47 -9.32 7.28
N GLN A 54 23.93 -10.52 7.53
CA GLN A 54 22.49 -10.73 7.68
C GLN A 54 21.89 -9.93 8.84
N LYS A 55 22.65 -9.71 9.92
CA LYS A 55 22.23 -8.91 11.08
C LYS A 55 22.12 -7.44 10.70
N ASP A 56 23.13 -6.92 10.03
CA ASP A 56 23.20 -5.51 9.67
C ASP A 56 22.21 -5.16 8.54
N LEU A 57 21.98 -6.09 7.60
CA LEU A 57 20.94 -5.95 6.58
C LEU A 57 19.53 -5.98 7.19
N LEU A 58 19.30 -6.80 8.21
CA LEU A 58 18.04 -6.81 8.95
C LEU A 58 17.83 -5.46 9.66
N LEU A 59 18.86 -4.96 10.34
CA LEU A 59 18.81 -3.63 10.97
C LEU A 59 18.53 -2.53 9.94
N LEU A 60 19.14 -2.60 8.75
CA LEU A 60 18.92 -1.64 7.67
C LEU A 60 17.46 -1.67 7.17
N GLU A 61 16.87 -2.86 7.04
CA GLU A 61 15.45 -3.04 6.67
C GLU A 61 14.50 -2.52 7.77
N GLU A 62 14.82 -2.77 9.04
CA GLU A 62 14.09 -2.23 10.19
C GLU A 62 14.14 -0.69 10.23
N GLN A 63 15.23 -0.05 9.78
CA GLN A 63 15.29 1.41 9.66
C GLN A 63 14.38 1.97 8.55
N GLU A 64 14.02 1.17 7.54
CA GLU A 64 13.12 1.60 6.46
C GLU A 64 11.64 1.53 6.86
N GLY A 65 11.30 0.68 7.83
CA GLY A 65 9.94 0.53 8.38
C GLY A 65 9.87 0.94 9.84
N SER A 66 9.27 2.09 10.16
CA SER A 66 8.92 2.37 11.55
C SER A 66 7.85 1.39 12.01
N VAL A 67 8.24 0.43 12.84
CA VAL A 67 7.32 -0.51 13.49
C VAL A 67 6.55 0.20 14.60
N ASN A 68 7.15 1.24 15.18
CA ASN A 68 6.61 1.97 16.31
C ASN A 68 6.24 3.40 15.91
N PHE A 69 5.13 3.90 16.46
CA PHE A 69 4.61 5.23 16.18
C PHE A 69 4.43 6.03 17.45
N LYS A 70 4.54 7.35 17.30
CA LYS A 70 4.22 8.29 18.36
C LYS A 70 3.35 9.40 17.79
N PHE A 71 2.21 9.64 18.42
CA PHE A 71 1.25 10.63 17.98
C PHE A 71 0.91 11.56 19.13
N GLY A 72 0.91 12.87 18.90
CA GLY A 72 0.44 13.79 19.92
C GLY A 72 -1.08 13.81 19.96
N VAL A 73 -1.63 14.05 21.14
CA VAL A 73 -3.08 14.22 21.36
C VAL A 73 -3.27 15.54 22.11
N VAL A 74 -3.85 16.52 21.44
CA VAL A 74 -4.05 17.87 21.97
C VAL A 74 -5.53 18.11 22.21
N TYR A 75 -5.87 18.43 23.45
CA TYR A 75 -7.22 18.84 23.82
C TYR A 75 -7.43 20.34 23.56
N MET A 76 -8.48 20.68 22.82
CA MET A 76 -8.84 22.03 22.41
C MET A 76 -10.24 22.39 22.95
N LYS A 77 -10.31 23.40 23.81
CA LYS A 77 -11.57 23.95 24.32
C LYS A 77 -12.16 24.94 23.32
N ALA A 78 -13.45 25.21 23.48
CA ALA A 78 -14.12 26.26 22.71
C ALA A 78 -13.40 27.61 22.82
N GLY A 79 -13.29 28.29 21.68
CA GLY A 79 -12.67 29.62 21.57
C GLY A 79 -11.14 29.66 21.58
N GLN A 80 -10.45 28.56 21.91
CA GLN A 80 -8.99 28.48 21.78
C GLN A 80 -8.60 28.47 20.30
N LYS A 81 -7.48 29.10 19.95
CA LYS A 81 -6.98 29.16 18.56
C LYS A 81 -5.49 28.94 18.44
N LEU A 82 -4.74 29.21 19.50
CA LEU A 82 -3.28 29.15 19.50
C LEU A 82 -2.76 27.89 20.18
N ASP A 83 -1.56 27.47 19.79
CA ASP A 83 -0.91 26.29 20.37
C ASP A 83 -0.61 26.43 21.86
N ASP A 84 -0.18 27.60 22.33
CA ASP A 84 0.08 27.88 23.74
C ASP A 84 -1.20 27.78 24.60
N GLU A 85 -2.34 28.22 24.07
CA GLU A 85 -3.64 28.10 24.74
C GLU A 85 -4.07 26.64 24.91
N MET A 86 -4.03 25.86 23.83
CA MET A 86 -4.40 24.44 23.84
C MET A 86 -3.46 23.60 24.73
N LEU A 87 -2.15 23.86 24.64
CA LEU A 87 -1.15 23.17 25.45
C LEU A 87 -1.20 23.57 26.94
N SER A 88 -1.85 24.67 27.29
CA SER A 88 -2.01 25.09 28.69
C SER A 88 -3.20 24.43 29.40
N ASN A 89 -3.98 23.59 28.71
CA ASN A 89 -5.09 22.86 29.32
C ASN A 89 -4.56 21.82 30.34
N GLU A 90 -4.86 21.99 31.63
CA GLU A 90 -4.43 21.07 32.70
C GLU A 90 -5.26 19.77 32.71
N SER A 91 -6.55 19.84 32.38
CA SER A 91 -7.48 18.72 32.35
C SER A 91 -8.36 18.74 31.09
N GLY A 92 -8.81 17.55 30.68
CA GLY A 92 -9.80 17.37 29.62
C GLY A 92 -11.22 17.27 30.18
N SER A 93 -12.17 17.01 29.28
CA SER A 93 -13.57 16.69 29.59
C SER A 93 -13.83 15.18 29.66
N PRO A 94 -14.99 14.76 30.20
CA PRO A 94 -15.40 13.36 30.16
C PRO A 94 -15.39 12.76 28.74
N GLU A 95 -15.81 13.54 27.74
CA GLU A 95 -15.80 13.13 26.34
C GLU A 95 -14.38 12.92 25.79
N PHE A 96 -13.43 13.72 26.27
CA PHE A 96 -12.01 13.53 25.96
C PHE A 96 -11.46 12.28 26.65
N ASP A 97 -11.79 12.03 27.91
CA ASP A 97 -11.36 10.82 28.63
C ASP A 97 -11.92 9.54 28.00
N ASP A 98 -13.17 9.57 27.53
CA ASP A 98 -13.78 8.50 26.72
C ASP A 98 -12.99 8.26 25.42
N PHE A 99 -12.61 9.33 24.73
CA PHE A 99 -11.82 9.26 23.51
C PHE A 99 -10.40 8.69 23.78
N LEU A 100 -9.75 9.09 24.88
CA LEU A 100 -8.47 8.51 25.27
C LEU A 100 -8.57 7.01 25.55
N THR A 101 -9.64 6.59 26.22
CA THR A 101 -9.93 5.17 26.49
C THR A 101 -10.19 4.39 25.19
N LEU A 102 -10.80 5.04 24.20
CA LEU A 102 -10.98 4.45 22.88
C LEU A 102 -9.65 4.26 22.14
N LEU A 103 -8.71 5.22 22.24
CA LEU A 103 -7.42 5.13 21.55
C LEU A 103 -6.57 3.96 22.06
N GLY A 104 -6.52 3.74 23.37
CA GLY A 104 -5.69 2.70 23.95
C GLY A 104 -5.77 2.60 25.47
N GLU A 105 -4.87 1.82 26.03
CA GLU A 105 -4.77 1.59 27.47
C GLU A 105 -4.00 2.72 28.16
N LYS A 106 -4.50 3.15 29.32
CA LYS A 106 -3.79 4.08 30.18
C LYS A 106 -2.71 3.36 30.99
N ILE A 107 -1.45 3.59 30.64
CA ILE A 107 -0.29 2.89 31.21
C ILE A 107 0.50 3.78 32.17
N ARG A 108 1.13 3.17 33.18
CA ARG A 108 2.10 3.84 34.06
C ARG A 108 3.45 3.92 33.34
N LEU A 109 4.03 5.12 33.27
CA LEU A 109 5.32 5.32 32.59
C LEU A 109 6.52 4.81 33.38
N LYS A 110 6.51 4.96 34.71
CA LYS A 110 7.59 4.46 35.55
C LYS A 110 7.70 2.95 35.42
N ASP A 111 8.92 2.48 35.17
CA ASP A 111 9.25 1.06 34.97
C ASP A 111 8.56 0.45 33.73
N TRP A 112 8.12 1.27 32.76
CA TRP A 112 7.59 0.79 31.49
C TRP A 112 8.69 0.21 30.60
N GLU A 113 8.53 -1.05 30.19
CA GLU A 113 9.56 -1.82 29.45
C GLU A 113 9.36 -1.82 27.93
N ARG A 114 8.19 -1.39 27.45
CA ARG A 114 7.87 -1.39 26.01
C ARG A 114 8.22 -0.06 25.33
N TYR A 115 7.80 0.13 24.07
CA TYR A 115 8.05 1.38 23.35
C TYR A 115 7.55 2.60 24.15
N ARG A 116 8.47 3.54 24.39
CA ARG A 116 8.24 4.70 25.28
C ARG A 116 8.00 6.03 24.55
N GLY A 117 8.10 6.07 23.23
CA GLY A 117 7.86 7.31 22.45
C GLY A 117 8.80 8.50 22.74
N GLY A 118 9.83 8.33 23.58
CA GLY A 118 10.67 9.42 24.08
C GLY A 118 10.22 10.01 25.42
N LEU A 119 9.22 9.41 26.07
CA LEU A 119 8.81 9.72 27.44
C LEU A 119 9.79 9.14 28.47
N ASP A 120 9.83 9.75 29.65
CA ASP A 120 10.63 9.31 30.78
C ASP A 120 9.95 8.15 31.52
N VAL A 121 10.69 7.05 31.65
CA VAL A 121 10.25 5.82 32.34
C VAL A 121 10.96 5.61 33.68
N LYS A 122 11.85 6.54 34.09
CA LYS A 122 12.65 6.40 35.32
C LYS A 122 12.19 7.31 36.44
N GLY A 123 11.87 8.57 36.15
CA GLY A 123 11.74 9.63 37.14
C GLY A 123 10.46 10.47 37.06
N ASP A 124 9.44 10.03 36.32
CA ASP A 124 8.16 10.75 36.09
C ASP A 124 8.31 12.17 35.50
N MET A 125 9.46 12.47 34.88
CA MET A 125 9.74 13.83 34.40
C MET A 125 8.81 14.25 33.26
N THR A 126 8.23 13.30 32.53
CA THR A 126 7.28 13.54 31.43
C THR A 126 5.86 13.15 31.80
N GLY A 127 5.52 13.21 33.09
CA GLY A 127 4.21 12.79 33.60
C GLY A 127 4.24 11.36 34.10
N LYS A 128 3.15 10.95 34.76
CA LYS A 128 3.04 9.62 35.40
C LYS A 128 2.42 8.58 34.48
N TYR A 129 1.52 9.00 33.60
CA TYR A 129 0.74 8.10 32.76
C TYR A 129 0.74 8.57 31.33
N SER A 130 0.49 7.65 30.41
CA SER A 130 0.26 7.92 29.00
C SER A 130 -0.82 6.98 28.47
N ILE A 131 -1.20 7.16 27.21
CA ILE A 131 -2.03 6.19 26.48
C ILE A 131 -1.13 5.41 25.52
N TYR A 132 -1.30 4.09 25.49
CA TYR A 132 -0.54 3.18 24.64
C TYR A 132 -1.47 2.13 24.02
N THR A 133 -1.16 1.72 22.80
CA THR A 133 -1.82 0.55 22.20
C THR A 133 -0.86 -0.23 21.31
N LEU A 134 -1.08 -1.54 21.23
CA LEU A 134 -0.54 -2.38 20.17
C LEU A 134 -1.61 -2.50 19.08
N TYR A 135 -1.28 -2.17 17.83
CA TYR A 135 -2.21 -2.23 16.72
C TYR A 135 -1.56 -2.87 15.49
N GLU A 136 -2.07 -4.03 15.05
CA GLU A 136 -1.55 -4.77 13.89
C GLU A 136 -0.01 -4.94 13.93
N GLY A 137 0.52 -5.30 15.10
CA GLY A 137 1.97 -5.46 15.34
C GLY A 137 2.76 -4.16 15.56
N HIS A 138 2.12 -2.99 15.46
CA HIS A 138 2.77 -1.70 15.67
C HIS A 138 2.53 -1.19 17.09
N GLU A 139 3.59 -0.81 17.80
CA GLU A 139 3.46 -0.17 19.10
C GLU A 139 3.21 1.34 18.93
N ILE A 140 2.16 1.86 19.55
CA ILE A 140 1.78 3.27 19.43
C ILE A 140 1.78 3.92 20.81
N MET A 141 2.60 4.96 20.98
CA MET A 141 2.64 5.79 22.18
C MET A 141 1.99 7.14 21.90
N PHE A 142 1.02 7.56 22.73
CA PHE A 142 0.36 8.84 22.56
C PHE A 142 0.93 9.91 23.49
N HIS A 143 1.39 11.04 22.95
CA HIS A 143 1.78 12.20 23.76
C HIS A 143 0.56 13.06 24.08
N VAL A 144 -0.14 12.72 25.15
CA VAL A 144 -1.39 13.39 25.55
C VAL A 144 -1.09 14.69 26.29
N SER A 145 -1.56 15.83 25.77
CA SER A 145 -1.23 17.16 26.29
C SER A 145 -1.58 17.32 27.77
N THR A 146 -2.72 16.79 28.22
CA THR A 146 -3.18 16.88 29.62
C THR A 146 -2.45 15.91 30.57
N LEU A 147 -1.79 14.87 30.06
CA LEU A 147 -1.02 13.92 30.88
C LEU A 147 0.47 14.29 30.99
N LEU A 148 0.95 15.16 30.10
CA LEU A 148 2.29 15.74 30.18
C LEU A 148 2.36 16.82 31.29
N PRO A 149 3.54 17.06 31.89
CA PRO A 149 3.70 18.05 32.96
C PRO A 149 3.28 19.44 32.51
N PHE A 150 2.58 20.15 33.38
CA PHE A 150 2.18 21.53 33.19
C PHE A 150 3.09 22.45 34.03
N SER A 151 3.46 23.59 33.48
CA SER A 151 4.20 24.62 34.22
C SER A 151 3.49 25.97 34.11
N ARG A 152 3.01 26.50 35.23
CA ARG A 152 2.28 27.79 35.30
C ARG A 152 3.16 28.97 34.87
N ASP A 153 4.44 28.91 35.17
CA ASP A 153 5.40 29.98 34.88
C ASP A 153 5.89 29.96 33.43
N ASN A 154 5.55 28.91 32.67
CA ASN A 154 5.96 28.74 31.28
C ASN A 154 4.76 28.80 30.34
N ARG A 155 4.37 30.01 29.93
CA ARG A 155 3.25 30.21 29.00
C ARG A 155 3.38 29.40 27.69
N GLN A 156 4.60 29.17 27.20
CA GLN A 156 4.81 28.38 25.97
C GLN A 156 4.71 26.86 26.16
N GLN A 157 4.59 26.40 27.42
CA GLN A 157 4.55 24.98 27.79
C GLN A 157 5.62 24.15 27.07
N VAL A 158 6.88 24.63 27.13
CA VAL A 158 8.00 24.10 26.35
C VAL A 158 8.16 22.59 26.50
N GLU A 159 7.97 22.02 27.69
CA GLU A 159 8.06 20.56 27.88
C GLU A 159 6.96 19.80 27.12
N ARG A 160 5.71 20.28 27.14
CA ARG A 160 4.62 19.69 26.35
C ARG A 160 4.90 19.83 24.85
N LYS A 161 5.31 21.03 24.44
CA LYS A 161 5.64 21.35 23.05
C LYS A 161 6.84 20.57 22.53
N ARG A 162 7.81 20.24 23.40
CA ARG A 162 8.98 19.42 23.06
C ARG A 162 8.60 18.01 22.66
N HIS A 163 7.55 17.44 23.24
CA HIS A 163 7.06 16.12 22.84
C HIS A 163 6.12 16.25 21.64
N ILE A 164 4.98 16.90 21.83
CA ILE A 164 3.89 17.02 20.83
C ILE A 164 4.32 17.77 19.58
N GLY A 165 5.09 18.85 19.74
CA GLY A 165 5.59 19.64 18.62
C GLY A 165 6.67 18.93 17.81
N ASN A 166 7.25 17.84 18.32
CA ASN A 166 8.19 16.99 17.57
C ASN A 166 7.51 15.73 16.99
N ASP A 167 6.21 15.57 17.18
CA ASP A 167 5.44 14.50 16.54
C ASP A 167 5.04 14.93 15.12
N ILE A 168 5.14 13.97 14.21
CA ILE A 168 4.82 14.17 12.79
C ILE A 168 3.31 14.33 12.61
N VAL A 169 2.55 13.53 13.35
CA VAL A 169 1.09 13.50 13.30
C VAL A 169 0.53 13.85 14.68
N ASN A 170 -0.41 14.81 14.69
CA ASN A 170 -1.10 15.25 15.90
C ASN A 170 -2.61 15.08 15.77
N ILE A 171 -3.24 14.47 16.77
CA ILE A 171 -4.68 14.45 16.93
C ILE A 171 -5.09 15.70 17.70
N ILE A 172 -6.05 16.46 17.17
CA ILE A 172 -6.68 17.59 17.86
C ILE A 172 -8.09 17.17 18.24
N PHE A 173 -8.38 17.02 19.53
CA PHE A 173 -9.73 16.76 20.00
C PHE A 173 -10.42 18.08 20.34
N ILE A 174 -11.47 18.42 19.60
CA ILE A 174 -12.26 19.64 19.83
C ILE A 174 -13.43 19.31 20.75
N ASP A 175 -13.47 20.03 21.87
CA ASP A 175 -14.56 19.93 22.84
C ASP A 175 -15.66 20.96 22.58
N GLU A 176 -16.61 20.58 21.71
CA GLU A 176 -17.80 21.38 21.41
C GLU A 176 -18.81 21.43 22.56
N ALA A 177 -18.75 20.49 23.53
CA ALA A 177 -19.72 20.41 24.63
C ALA A 177 -19.62 21.61 25.60
N SER A 178 -18.49 22.32 25.58
CA SER A 178 -18.19 23.40 26.51
C SER A 178 -18.83 24.76 26.19
N SER A 179 -19.32 25.01 24.96
CA SER A 179 -19.89 26.32 24.60
C SER A 179 -21.10 26.30 23.66
N GLY A 180 -21.39 25.20 22.96
CA GLY A 180 -22.43 25.17 21.92
C GLY A 180 -22.09 25.96 20.65
N GLU A 181 -20.87 26.49 20.53
CA GLU A 181 -20.35 27.16 19.34
C GLU A 181 -19.44 26.22 18.54
N GLU A 182 -19.59 26.20 17.22
CA GLU A 182 -18.72 25.41 16.33
C GLU A 182 -17.31 26.01 16.35
N THR A 183 -16.38 25.29 16.98
CA THR A 183 -14.98 25.71 17.10
C THR A 183 -14.18 25.12 15.94
N GLU A 184 -13.58 25.98 15.13
CA GLU A 184 -12.77 25.58 13.98
C GLU A 184 -11.28 25.55 14.33
N PHE A 185 -10.62 24.41 14.04
CA PHE A 185 -9.17 24.29 14.13
C PHE A 185 -8.49 24.81 12.85
N ILE A 186 -7.51 25.69 13.02
CA ILE A 186 -6.73 26.25 11.92
C ILE A 186 -5.26 25.77 12.06
N PRO A 187 -4.78 24.86 11.18
CA PRO A 187 -3.44 24.30 11.27
C PRO A 187 -2.32 25.34 11.32
N ASN A 188 -2.46 26.46 10.60
CA ASN A 188 -1.46 27.54 10.52
C ASN A 188 -1.19 28.23 11.86
N ASN A 189 -2.06 28.08 12.86
CA ASN A 189 -1.86 28.64 14.18
C ASN A 189 -0.95 27.78 15.06
N VAL A 190 -0.67 26.53 14.67
CA VAL A 190 0.24 25.64 15.39
C VAL A 190 1.64 25.79 14.83
N LYS A 191 2.58 26.26 15.65
CA LYS A 191 3.96 26.48 15.22
C LYS A 191 4.82 25.25 15.49
N SER A 192 4.96 24.38 14.49
CA SER A 192 5.89 23.24 14.50
C SER A 192 6.61 23.10 13.15
N GLN A 193 7.87 22.67 13.19
CA GLN A 193 8.67 22.29 12.02
C GLN A 193 8.61 20.78 11.73
N PHE A 194 8.00 19.99 12.62
CA PHE A 194 7.94 18.54 12.54
C PHE A 194 6.54 18.02 12.25
N THR A 195 5.50 18.71 12.71
CA THR A 195 4.12 18.30 12.47
C THR A 195 3.71 18.60 11.03
N HIS A 196 3.33 17.56 10.31
CA HIS A 196 2.90 17.64 8.91
C HIS A 196 1.46 17.17 8.71
N VAL A 197 0.87 16.49 9.70
CA VAL A 197 -0.51 16.00 9.63
C VAL A 197 -1.24 16.30 10.94
N PHE A 198 -2.45 16.82 10.81
CA PHE A 198 -3.41 17.01 11.90
C PHE A 198 -4.67 16.19 11.64
N ALA A 199 -5.04 15.34 12.60
CA ALA A 199 -6.33 14.65 12.62
C ALA A 199 -7.24 15.35 13.64
N VAL A 200 -8.23 16.09 13.16
CA VAL A 200 -9.16 16.84 14.00
C VAL A 200 -10.38 15.99 14.27
N VAL A 201 -10.62 15.69 15.55
CA VAL A 201 -11.68 14.81 16.03
C VAL A 201 -12.66 15.61 16.87
N THR A 202 -13.94 15.46 16.56
CA THR A 202 -15.04 16.07 17.30
C THR A 202 -16.06 15.00 17.67
N LYS A 203 -16.46 14.92 18.94
CA LYS A 203 -17.51 14.00 19.40
C LYS A 203 -18.86 14.73 19.40
N ARG A 204 -19.84 14.25 18.63
CA ARG A 204 -21.21 14.79 18.55
C ARG A 204 -22.21 13.72 18.96
N GLY A 205 -22.63 13.76 20.22
CA GLY A 205 -23.47 12.72 20.82
C GLY A 205 -22.74 11.38 20.83
N THR A 206 -23.26 10.39 20.10
CA THR A 206 -22.63 9.06 19.97
C THR A 206 -21.67 8.95 18.78
N ARG A 207 -21.60 9.98 17.92
CA ARG A 207 -20.80 9.94 16.68
C ARG A 207 -19.46 10.67 16.83
N TYR A 208 -18.46 10.20 16.10
CA TYR A 208 -17.19 10.90 15.91
C TYR A 208 -17.09 11.48 14.51
N ARG A 209 -16.75 12.76 14.40
CA ARG A 209 -16.44 13.43 13.14
C ARG A 209 -14.93 13.59 13.01
N LEU A 210 -14.39 13.32 11.82
CA LEU A 210 -12.96 13.43 11.53
C LEU A 210 -12.71 14.39 10.37
N ALA A 211 -11.82 15.36 10.58
CA ALA A 211 -11.20 16.14 9.52
C ALA A 211 -9.69 15.89 9.52
N VAL A 212 -9.05 15.94 8.35
CA VAL A 212 -7.60 15.74 8.24
C VAL A 212 -7.02 16.91 7.47
N TYR A 213 -6.00 17.54 8.05
CA TYR A 213 -5.20 18.58 7.43
C TYR A 213 -3.78 18.07 7.29
N CYS A 214 -3.14 18.32 6.16
CA CYS A 214 -1.74 17.99 5.97
C CYS A 214 -1.03 19.08 5.18
N ASP A 215 0.29 19.13 5.33
CA ASP A 215 1.13 19.95 4.46
C ASP A 215 0.95 19.53 2.99
N GLU A 216 0.96 20.50 2.07
CA GLU A 216 0.71 20.28 0.64
C GLU A 216 1.73 19.34 -0.01
N THR A 217 2.93 19.21 0.58
CA THR A 217 3.97 18.31 0.07
C THR A 217 3.75 16.86 0.46
N VAL A 218 2.83 16.57 1.39
CA VAL A 218 2.49 15.21 1.82
C VAL A 218 1.60 14.57 0.75
N PRO A 219 1.99 13.41 0.19
CA PRO A 219 1.17 12.73 -0.81
C PRO A 219 -0.13 12.21 -0.20
N PRO A 220 -1.22 12.07 -1.00
CA PRO A 220 -2.46 11.50 -0.50
C PRO A 220 -2.26 10.14 0.15
N PHE A 221 -2.91 9.93 1.31
CA PHE A 221 -2.79 8.70 2.09
C PHE A 221 -4.15 8.17 2.53
N GLY A 222 -4.31 6.85 2.50
CA GLY A 222 -5.55 6.17 2.86
C GLY A 222 -5.70 5.93 4.37
N PRO A 223 -6.86 5.39 4.80
CA PRO A 223 -8.09 5.23 4.03
C PRO A 223 -8.71 6.58 3.63
N THR A 224 -9.50 6.64 2.55
CA THR A 224 -10.25 7.84 2.18
C THR A 224 -11.32 8.14 3.23
N LEU A 225 -11.59 9.42 3.49
CA LEU A 225 -12.63 9.80 4.44
C LEU A 225 -14.01 9.39 3.90
N PRO A 226 -14.91 8.87 4.75
CA PRO A 226 -16.29 8.64 4.35
C PRO A 226 -17.00 9.98 4.06
N ASN A 227 -18.12 9.92 3.35
CA ASN A 227 -18.96 11.09 3.09
C ASN A 227 -20.39 10.82 3.58
N PRO A 228 -20.85 11.46 4.67
CA PRO A 228 -20.13 12.45 5.49
C PRO A 228 -18.97 11.82 6.29
N PRO A 229 -17.97 12.63 6.73
CA PRO A 229 -16.81 12.13 7.48
C PRO A 229 -17.14 11.88 8.95
N GLU A 230 -18.18 11.08 9.19
CA GLU A 230 -18.73 10.75 10.50
C GLU A 230 -18.75 9.23 10.72
N PHE A 231 -18.58 8.82 11.96
CA PHE A 231 -18.54 7.43 12.39
C PHE A 231 -19.47 7.23 13.57
N GLU A 232 -20.40 6.28 13.45
CA GLU A 232 -21.35 5.94 14.52
C GLU A 232 -20.79 4.91 15.50
N ASP A 233 -20.03 3.95 15.00
CA ASP A 233 -19.39 2.90 15.81
C ASP A 233 -17.99 3.37 16.24
N PRO A 234 -17.75 3.57 17.56
CA PRO A 234 -16.45 3.96 18.08
C PRO A 234 -15.32 2.99 17.72
N ALA A 235 -15.59 1.68 17.65
CA ALA A 235 -14.56 0.69 17.31
C ALA A 235 -14.11 0.82 15.85
N VAL A 236 -15.07 1.02 14.93
CA VAL A 236 -14.77 1.29 13.52
C VAL A 236 -14.02 2.61 13.36
N PHE A 237 -14.43 3.64 14.09
CA PHE A 237 -13.72 4.92 14.12
C PHE A 237 -12.27 4.78 14.58
N ARG A 238 -12.04 4.04 15.67
CA ARG A 238 -10.71 3.77 16.22
C ARG A 238 -9.81 3.12 15.19
N ASP A 239 -10.27 2.03 14.57
CA ASP A 239 -9.50 1.30 13.56
C ASP A 239 -9.18 2.21 12.35
N PHE A 240 -10.18 2.94 11.86
CA PHE A 240 -9.99 3.91 10.78
C PHE A 240 -8.95 4.97 11.14
N LEU A 241 -9.07 5.58 12.33
CA LEU A 241 -8.20 6.63 12.81
C LEU A 241 -6.75 6.13 12.91
N LEU A 242 -6.51 4.99 13.56
CA LEU A 242 -5.14 4.46 13.72
C LEU A 242 -4.48 4.17 12.36
N VAL A 243 -5.18 3.53 11.44
CA VAL A 243 -4.66 3.29 10.08
C VAL A 243 -4.38 4.61 9.36
N LYS A 244 -5.30 5.58 9.47
CA LYS A 244 -5.15 6.90 8.85
C LYS A 244 -3.92 7.66 9.38
N LEU A 245 -3.66 7.61 10.69
CA LEU A 245 -2.50 8.26 11.32
C LEU A 245 -1.19 7.58 10.89
N ILE A 246 -1.14 6.24 10.93
CA ILE A 246 0.03 5.45 10.49
C ILE A 246 0.37 5.78 9.03
N ASN A 247 -0.63 5.79 8.16
CA ASN A 247 -0.43 6.10 6.75
C ASN A 247 -0.04 7.57 6.53
N GLY A 248 -0.58 8.50 7.31
CA GLY A 248 -0.18 9.91 7.27
C GLY A 248 1.27 10.12 7.65
N GLU A 249 1.75 9.44 8.70
CA GLU A 249 3.17 9.48 9.07
C GLU A 249 4.05 8.87 7.97
N LYS A 250 3.66 7.70 7.45
CA LYS A 250 4.40 7.04 6.36
C LYS A 250 4.47 7.89 5.09
N ALA A 251 3.38 8.57 4.74
CA ALA A 251 3.33 9.50 3.62
C ALA A 251 4.26 10.70 3.81
N THR A 252 4.36 11.21 5.04
CA THR A 252 5.25 12.34 5.36
C THR A 252 6.72 12.02 5.07
N PHE A 253 7.14 10.76 5.12
CA PHE A 253 8.51 10.39 4.79
C PHE A 253 8.89 10.55 3.31
N GLN A 254 7.90 10.71 2.43
CA GLN A 254 8.12 10.98 1.01
C GLN A 254 8.30 12.48 0.71
N THR A 255 8.07 13.35 1.70
CA THR A 255 8.29 14.79 1.52
C THR A 255 9.79 15.10 1.39
N PRO A 256 10.18 16.17 0.67
CA PRO A 256 11.59 16.46 0.40
C PRO A 256 12.47 16.60 1.65
N THR A 257 11.93 17.11 2.75
CA THR A 257 12.66 17.35 4.00
C THR A 257 13.01 16.04 4.71
N PHE A 258 12.05 15.11 4.82
CA PHE A 258 12.29 13.80 5.44
C PHE A 258 13.01 12.84 4.50
N ALA A 259 12.66 12.83 3.21
CA ALA A 259 13.30 11.98 2.21
C ALA A 259 14.82 12.24 2.15
N ARG A 260 15.26 13.51 2.09
CA ARG A 260 16.71 13.83 2.06
C ARG A 260 17.44 13.43 3.34
N LYS A 261 16.82 13.61 4.52
CA LYS A 261 17.41 13.18 5.79
C LYS A 261 17.55 11.66 5.84
N ARG A 262 16.51 10.95 5.42
CA ARG A 262 16.50 9.49 5.29
C ARG A 262 17.57 9.00 4.32
N GLU A 263 17.66 9.61 3.14
CA GLU A 263 18.67 9.27 2.13
C GLU A 263 20.08 9.40 2.67
N ARG A 264 20.37 10.48 3.42
CA ARG A 264 21.68 10.69 4.04
C ARG A 264 22.00 9.61 5.08
N THR A 265 21.03 9.24 5.91
CA THR A 265 21.20 8.16 6.90
C THR A 265 21.45 6.82 6.23
N LEU A 266 20.62 6.46 5.23
CA LEU A 266 20.79 5.21 4.49
C LEU A 266 22.11 5.18 3.73
N GLU A 267 22.52 6.28 3.10
CA GLU A 267 23.82 6.39 2.43
C GLU A 267 24.98 6.16 3.40
N MET A 268 24.91 6.71 4.61
CA MET A 268 25.92 6.49 5.65
C MET A 268 25.95 5.03 6.11
N LEU A 269 24.80 4.45 6.48
CA LEU A 269 24.71 3.05 6.93
C LEU A 269 25.17 2.05 5.86
N ILE A 270 24.76 2.26 4.60
CA ILE A 270 25.19 1.41 3.48
C ILE A 270 26.70 1.54 3.25
N LYS A 271 27.25 2.75 3.40
CA LYS A 271 28.70 2.98 3.26
C LYS A 271 29.48 2.29 4.38
N ASP A 272 29.03 2.39 5.61
CA ASP A 272 29.66 1.73 6.77
C ASP A 272 29.65 0.21 6.58
N LEU A 273 28.50 -0.36 6.18
CA LEU A 273 28.38 -1.78 5.81
C LEU A 273 29.35 -2.18 4.69
N TYR A 274 29.44 -1.35 3.64
CA TYR A 274 30.36 -1.61 2.53
C TYR A 274 31.83 -1.59 2.99
N GLU A 275 32.22 -0.63 3.83
CA GLU A 275 33.59 -0.53 4.33
C GLU A 275 33.95 -1.74 5.20
N GLU A 276 33.07 -2.15 6.11
CA GLU A 276 33.24 -3.30 7.00
C GLU A 276 33.39 -4.62 6.22
N TYR A 277 32.44 -4.94 5.35
CA TYR A 277 32.39 -6.27 4.71
C TYR A 277 33.24 -6.42 3.45
N VAL A 278 33.71 -5.31 2.84
CA VAL A 278 34.55 -5.37 1.64
C VAL A 278 36.04 -5.32 1.95
N HIS A 279 36.46 -4.74 3.08
CA HIS A 279 37.87 -4.56 3.44
C HIS A 279 38.49 -5.75 4.21
N ASP A 280 37.68 -6.65 4.78
CA ASP A 280 38.15 -7.84 5.50
C ASP A 280 38.73 -8.95 4.57
N ASN A 281 38.85 -8.64 3.28
CA ASN A 281 39.37 -9.52 2.22
C ASN A 281 40.91 -9.64 2.17
N LYS A 282 41.61 -9.52 3.30
CA LYS A 282 43.06 -9.83 3.41
C LYS A 282 43.35 -11.34 3.48
N MET A 283 42.47 -12.21 2.98
CA MET A 283 42.71 -13.64 2.84
C MET A 283 43.02 -14.02 1.38
N ASN A 284 44.30 -14.34 1.15
CA ASN A 284 44.94 -15.03 0.02
C ASN A 284 44.37 -14.87 -1.41
N MET A 285 45.11 -14.08 -2.20
CA MET A 285 45.03 -13.80 -3.63
C MET A 285 45.25 -15.00 -4.58
N LEU A 286 44.72 -16.19 -4.30
CA LEU A 286 44.95 -17.37 -5.16
C LEU A 286 43.70 -18.09 -5.67
N ASN A 287 42.47 -17.64 -5.37
CA ASN A 287 41.24 -18.27 -5.87
C ASN A 287 40.08 -17.28 -6.13
N ARG A 288 40.28 -16.25 -6.97
CA ARG A 288 39.14 -15.44 -7.47
C ARG A 288 38.68 -15.96 -8.84
N ARG A 289 37.49 -16.58 -8.89
CA ARG A 289 36.61 -16.53 -10.06
C ARG A 289 35.67 -15.34 -9.91
N ALA A 290 35.23 -14.75 -11.02
CA ALA A 290 34.32 -13.62 -10.99
C ALA A 290 32.96 -14.08 -10.42
N PHE A 291 32.41 -13.34 -9.45
CA PHE A 291 31.09 -13.59 -8.84
C PHE A 291 29.95 -13.71 -9.87
N SER A 292 30.17 -13.22 -11.10
CA SER A 292 29.28 -13.44 -12.26
C SER A 292 29.10 -14.91 -12.67
N GLU A 293 29.97 -15.82 -12.25
CA GLU A 293 30.00 -17.24 -12.67
C GLU A 293 29.41 -18.22 -11.64
N VAL A 294 29.04 -17.77 -10.43
CA VAL A 294 28.68 -18.63 -9.27
C VAL A 294 27.24 -19.18 -9.35
N LEU A 295 26.87 -19.71 -10.52
CA LEU A 295 25.69 -20.57 -10.69
C LEU A 295 26.02 -21.94 -11.33
N TYR A 296 27.30 -22.22 -11.55
CA TYR A 296 27.79 -23.50 -12.07
C TYR A 296 28.73 -24.20 -11.09
N ASP A 297 28.54 -25.52 -11.00
CA ASP A 297 29.16 -26.45 -10.04
C ASP A 297 30.68 -26.25 -9.87
N ALA A 298 31.09 -26.06 -8.60
CA ALA A 298 32.47 -25.94 -8.19
C ALA A 298 33.19 -27.32 -8.07
N PRO A 299 34.52 -27.39 -8.21
CA PRO A 299 35.30 -28.61 -7.95
C PRO A 299 35.13 -29.16 -6.51
N ARG A 300 35.29 -30.48 -6.33
CA ARG A 300 34.95 -31.20 -5.09
C ARG A 300 35.60 -30.68 -3.79
N THR A 301 36.78 -30.05 -3.85
CA THR A 301 37.49 -29.53 -2.66
C THR A 301 37.09 -28.11 -2.26
N SER A 302 36.66 -27.27 -3.22
CA SER A 302 36.06 -25.96 -2.93
C SER A 302 34.62 -26.08 -2.45
N LYS A 303 33.92 -27.13 -2.89
CA LYS A 303 32.54 -27.44 -2.50
C LYS A 303 32.40 -27.61 -0.98
N LEU A 304 33.32 -28.27 -0.28
CA LEU A 304 33.24 -28.43 1.19
C LEU A 304 33.34 -27.12 1.97
N LYS A 305 34.21 -26.20 1.55
CA LYS A 305 34.31 -24.86 2.17
C LYS A 305 33.11 -23.98 1.82
N GLU A 306 32.55 -24.16 0.63
CA GLU A 306 31.33 -23.49 0.19
C GLU A 306 30.09 -23.99 0.94
N ASP A 307 29.94 -25.31 1.07
CA ASP A 307 28.88 -25.97 1.83
C ASP A 307 28.93 -25.55 3.31
N ALA A 308 30.12 -25.54 3.93
CA ALA A 308 30.29 -25.08 5.30
C ALA A 308 29.87 -23.61 5.49
N ARG A 309 30.16 -22.74 4.51
CA ARG A 309 29.70 -21.35 4.52
C ARG A 309 28.19 -21.24 4.36
N GLN A 310 27.61 -21.99 3.42
CA GLN A 310 26.15 -22.02 3.24
C GLN A 310 25.44 -22.47 4.51
N VAL A 311 25.94 -23.50 5.19
CA VAL A 311 25.43 -23.96 6.48
C VAL A 311 25.50 -22.84 7.53
N GLU A 312 26.60 -22.09 7.57
CA GLU A 312 26.76 -20.98 8.52
C GLU A 312 25.79 -19.82 8.25
N PHE A 313 25.60 -19.43 6.98
CA PHE A 313 24.58 -18.44 6.60
C PHE A 313 23.18 -18.88 7.02
N VAL A 314 22.83 -20.14 6.77
CA VAL A 314 21.54 -20.72 7.17
C VAL A 314 21.40 -20.72 8.70
N ARG A 315 22.45 -21.09 9.44
CA ARG A 315 22.45 -21.10 10.91
C ARG A 315 22.16 -19.73 11.49
N ILE A 316 22.90 -18.70 11.05
CA ILE A 316 22.70 -17.32 11.54
C ILE A 316 21.32 -16.80 11.13
N GLY A 317 20.89 -17.01 9.89
CA GLY A 317 19.57 -16.57 9.42
C GLY A 317 18.41 -17.23 10.17
N GLN A 318 18.54 -18.51 10.53
CA GLN A 318 17.56 -19.22 11.36
C GLN A 318 17.53 -18.70 12.80
N ALA A 319 18.68 -18.38 13.39
CA ALA A 319 18.77 -17.79 14.72
C ALA A 319 18.08 -16.41 14.75
N LEU A 320 18.38 -15.54 13.77
CA LEU A 320 17.73 -14.22 13.66
C LEU A 320 16.23 -14.32 13.47
N LYS A 321 15.76 -15.28 12.66
CA LYS A 321 14.34 -15.54 12.50
C LYS A 321 13.68 -15.95 13.82
N LEU A 322 14.33 -16.82 14.61
CA LEU A 322 13.82 -17.21 15.92
C LEU A 322 13.77 -16.02 16.88
N GLU A 323 14.80 -15.18 16.92
CA GLU A 323 14.82 -13.97 17.74
C GLU A 323 13.69 -12.99 17.36
N ALA A 324 13.47 -12.75 16.06
CA ALA A 324 12.39 -11.91 15.57
C ALA A 324 11.00 -12.46 15.92
N ILE A 325 10.82 -13.80 15.88
CA ILE A 325 9.58 -14.46 16.32
C ILE A 325 9.36 -14.28 17.82
N VAL A 326 10.41 -14.48 18.64
CA VAL A 326 10.33 -14.32 20.10
C VAL A 326 10.01 -12.88 20.48
N ARG A 327 10.53 -11.91 19.73
CA ARG A 327 10.24 -10.48 19.91
C ARG A 327 8.82 -10.08 19.45
N GLY A 328 8.17 -10.90 18.62
CA GLY A 328 6.84 -10.63 18.06
C GLY A 328 6.85 -9.87 16.73
N ASP A 329 8.03 -9.58 16.18
CA ASP A 329 8.21 -8.81 14.94
C ASP A 329 8.03 -9.67 13.68
N ALA A 330 8.10 -11.00 13.81
CA ALA A 330 7.85 -11.94 12.72
C ALA A 330 6.67 -12.85 13.06
N PRO A 331 5.68 -13.02 12.16
CA PRO A 331 4.55 -13.89 12.41
C PRO A 331 5.04 -15.31 12.70
N THR A 332 4.62 -15.86 13.84
CA THR A 332 4.71 -17.30 14.08
C THR A 332 3.96 -17.98 12.94
N SER A 333 4.56 -19.02 12.38
CA SER A 333 3.93 -19.89 11.40
C SER A 333 2.45 -20.13 11.71
N ILE A 334 1.61 -20.09 10.67
CA ILE A 334 0.12 -20.15 10.61
C ILE A 334 -0.55 -21.31 11.39
N ALA A 335 0.20 -22.13 12.13
CA ALA A 335 -0.30 -23.31 12.82
C ALA A 335 -0.69 -23.12 14.31
N SER A 336 -0.42 -21.97 14.95
CA SER A 336 -0.58 -21.86 16.42
C SER A 336 -1.43 -20.68 16.94
N ALA A 337 -1.89 -19.76 16.10
CA ALA A 337 -2.79 -18.69 16.52
C ALA A 337 -4.25 -19.08 16.26
N GLY A 338 -4.75 -20.01 17.07
CA GLY A 338 -6.17 -20.31 17.13
C GLY A 338 -6.94 -19.10 17.66
N THR A 339 -7.88 -18.61 16.85
CA THR A 339 -8.96 -17.68 17.19
C THR A 339 -8.54 -16.24 17.58
N VAL A 340 -9.23 -15.25 17.01
CA VAL A 340 -9.11 -13.79 17.26
C VAL A 340 -8.13 -13.00 16.38
N PHE A 341 -8.05 -13.29 15.08
CA PHE A 341 -7.63 -12.29 14.11
C PHE A 341 -8.58 -12.31 12.92
N LYS A 342 -9.12 -11.13 12.56
CA LYS A 342 -9.73 -10.92 11.24
C LYS A 342 -8.70 -11.35 10.20
N ARG A 343 -9.12 -12.13 9.22
CA ARG A 343 -8.24 -12.63 8.15
C ARG A 343 -7.45 -11.47 7.56
N PRO A 344 -6.11 -11.54 7.46
CA PRO A 344 -5.34 -10.48 6.84
C PRO A 344 -5.85 -10.22 5.41
N PRO A 345 -5.91 -8.97 4.93
CA PRO A 345 -6.55 -8.63 3.65
C PRO A 345 -5.88 -9.25 2.41
N TRP A 346 -4.67 -9.80 2.57
CA TRP A 346 -3.94 -10.54 1.54
C TRP A 346 -3.99 -12.07 1.73
N GLU A 347 -4.76 -12.57 2.70
CA GLU A 347 -4.99 -14.01 2.80
C GLU A 347 -5.82 -14.45 1.58
N PRO A 348 -5.32 -15.39 0.75
CA PRO A 348 -6.07 -15.85 -0.40
C PRO A 348 -7.37 -16.52 0.07
N HIS A 349 -8.48 -15.79 -0.05
CA HIS A 349 -9.79 -16.30 0.24
C HIS A 349 -10.24 -17.19 -0.91
N CYS A 350 -10.49 -18.47 -0.61
CA CYS A 350 -11.02 -19.40 -1.59
C CYS A 350 -12.48 -19.04 -1.88
N PHE A 351 -12.68 -18.22 -2.90
CA PHE A 351 -13.98 -17.74 -3.36
C PHE A 351 -14.79 -18.82 -4.08
N TYR A 352 -14.11 -19.76 -4.77
CA TYR A 352 -14.73 -20.88 -5.45
C TYR A 352 -13.80 -22.11 -5.45
N PRO A 353 -14.14 -23.22 -4.75
CA PRO A 353 -13.19 -24.30 -4.47
C PRO A 353 -12.88 -25.20 -5.67
N THR A 354 -13.76 -25.28 -6.67
CA THR A 354 -13.55 -26.17 -7.83
C THR A 354 -14.19 -25.60 -9.08
N PHE A 355 -13.44 -24.80 -9.84
CA PHE A 355 -13.83 -24.35 -11.17
C PHE A 355 -13.21 -25.28 -12.22
N GLN A 356 -14.05 -25.94 -13.03
CA GLN A 356 -13.60 -26.97 -13.99
C GLN A 356 -12.98 -26.43 -15.28
N PRO A 357 -13.39 -25.27 -15.83
CA PRO A 357 -12.63 -24.63 -16.90
C PRO A 357 -11.30 -24.10 -16.37
N ARG A 358 -10.17 -24.59 -16.87
CA ARG A 358 -8.84 -24.34 -16.27
C ARG A 358 -7.83 -23.64 -17.18
N ASN A 359 -8.16 -23.44 -18.46
CA ASN A 359 -7.23 -22.88 -19.44
C ASN A 359 -7.63 -21.44 -19.81
N ASP A 360 -6.62 -20.59 -20.05
CA ASP A 360 -6.78 -19.21 -20.51
C ASP A 360 -7.75 -18.36 -19.67
N LEU A 361 -7.64 -18.46 -18.34
CA LEU A 361 -8.50 -17.71 -17.43
C LEU A 361 -8.18 -16.21 -17.44
N VAL A 362 -9.19 -15.39 -17.70
CA VAL A 362 -9.14 -13.94 -17.51
C VAL A 362 -10.37 -13.49 -16.76
N GLY A 363 -10.24 -12.53 -15.87
CA GLY A 363 -11.33 -12.11 -15.01
C GLY A 363 -11.02 -10.84 -14.25
N ASP A 364 -12.06 -10.28 -13.64
CA ASP A 364 -11.98 -9.09 -12.82
C ASP A 364 -13.10 -9.10 -11.78
N SER A 365 -12.85 -8.48 -10.63
CA SER A 365 -13.82 -8.41 -9.53
C SER A 365 -14.89 -7.36 -9.79
N TRP A 366 -16.10 -7.60 -9.31
CA TRP A 366 -17.18 -6.63 -9.29
C TRP A 366 -17.81 -6.58 -7.90
N GLY A 367 -17.82 -5.40 -7.28
CA GLY A 367 -18.20 -5.24 -5.88
C GLY A 367 -17.29 -6.00 -4.93
N GLN A 368 -17.85 -6.40 -3.79
CA GLN A 368 -17.12 -7.11 -2.73
C GLN A 368 -17.27 -8.64 -2.83
N ASP A 369 -18.26 -9.12 -3.56
CA ASP A 369 -18.77 -10.49 -3.48
C ASP A 369 -19.02 -11.15 -4.85
N GLN A 370 -18.53 -10.55 -5.94
CA GLN A 370 -18.72 -11.07 -7.30
C GLN A 370 -17.44 -11.04 -8.13
N LEU A 371 -17.30 -12.03 -9.01
CA LEU A 371 -16.15 -12.21 -9.89
C LEU A 371 -16.61 -12.59 -11.29
N PHE A 372 -16.21 -11.81 -12.29
CA PHE A 372 -16.30 -12.26 -13.68
C PHE A 372 -15.09 -13.12 -14.00
N LEU A 373 -15.33 -14.32 -14.53
CA LEU A 373 -14.29 -15.25 -14.93
C LEU A 373 -14.60 -15.81 -16.32
N ALA A 374 -13.73 -15.54 -17.28
CA ALA A 374 -13.81 -16.07 -18.63
C ALA A 374 -12.81 -17.20 -18.83
N SER A 375 -13.25 -18.22 -19.57
CA SER A 375 -12.48 -19.35 -20.04
C SER A 375 -12.76 -19.62 -21.53
N ASP A 376 -12.17 -20.68 -22.06
CA ASP A 376 -12.49 -21.25 -23.38
C ASP A 376 -13.94 -21.71 -23.54
N GLU A 377 -14.55 -22.21 -22.47
CA GLU A 377 -15.94 -22.70 -22.44
C GLU A 377 -17.01 -21.61 -22.23
N GLY A 378 -16.62 -20.37 -21.93
CA GLY A 378 -17.56 -19.26 -21.73
C GLY A 378 -17.10 -18.27 -20.68
N THR A 379 -17.93 -17.27 -20.39
CA THR A 379 -17.71 -16.28 -19.32
C THR A 379 -18.79 -16.39 -18.27
N TYR A 380 -18.38 -16.40 -17.01
CA TYR A 380 -19.20 -16.71 -15.86
C TYR A 380 -19.17 -15.53 -14.89
N LEU A 381 -20.32 -15.16 -14.34
CA LEU A 381 -20.43 -14.34 -13.15
C LEU A 381 -20.52 -15.29 -11.96
N ILE A 382 -19.51 -15.28 -11.10
CA ILE A 382 -19.38 -16.13 -9.91
C ILE A 382 -19.66 -15.27 -8.69
N LYS A 383 -20.42 -15.82 -7.75
CA LYS A 383 -20.77 -15.17 -6.47
C LYS A 383 -20.16 -15.91 -5.29
N GLU A 384 -20.06 -15.21 -4.16
CA GLU A 384 -19.50 -15.76 -2.92
C GLU A 384 -20.29 -16.98 -2.39
N ASP A 385 -21.60 -17.04 -2.67
CA ASP A 385 -22.47 -18.19 -2.34
C ASP A 385 -22.19 -19.45 -3.19
N GLN A 386 -21.10 -19.45 -3.98
CA GLN A 386 -20.68 -20.52 -4.87
C GLN A 386 -21.67 -20.81 -6.00
N THR A 387 -22.59 -19.88 -6.28
CA THR A 387 -23.38 -19.90 -7.50
C THR A 387 -22.61 -19.23 -8.65
N HIS A 388 -22.85 -19.70 -9.87
CA HIS A 388 -22.34 -19.02 -11.06
C HIS A 388 -23.38 -19.02 -12.17
N ARG A 389 -23.36 -17.98 -13.00
CA ARG A 389 -24.23 -17.84 -14.17
C ARG A 389 -23.40 -17.56 -15.41
N VAL A 390 -23.77 -18.18 -16.53
CA VAL A 390 -23.12 -17.92 -17.81
C VAL A 390 -23.59 -16.56 -18.35
N VAL A 391 -22.63 -15.66 -18.54
CA VAL A 391 -22.84 -14.31 -19.08
C VAL A 391 -22.62 -14.31 -20.58
N PHE A 392 -21.52 -14.91 -21.02
CA PHE A 392 -21.21 -15.12 -22.43
C PHE A 392 -21.01 -16.60 -22.71
N ASP A 393 -21.64 -17.11 -23.76
CA ASP A 393 -21.41 -18.49 -24.18
C ASP A 393 -20.03 -18.65 -24.87
N LYS A 394 -19.63 -19.91 -25.10
CA LYS A 394 -18.36 -20.27 -25.77
C LYS A 394 -18.16 -19.69 -27.17
N THR A 395 -19.21 -19.15 -27.80
CA THR A 395 -19.06 -18.55 -29.13
C THR A 395 -18.33 -17.20 -29.08
N LEU A 396 -18.31 -16.54 -27.92
CA LEU A 396 -17.52 -15.33 -27.64
C LEU A 396 -16.32 -15.69 -26.77
N CYS A 397 -15.16 -15.86 -27.39
CA CYS A 397 -13.91 -16.11 -26.68
C CYS A 397 -13.34 -14.78 -26.16
N VAL A 398 -13.44 -14.58 -24.84
CA VAL A 398 -12.90 -13.41 -24.14
C VAL A 398 -11.42 -13.63 -23.82
N LYS A 399 -10.60 -12.61 -24.05
CA LYS A 399 -9.13 -12.66 -23.85
C LYS A 399 -8.57 -11.54 -22.98
N GLN A 400 -9.34 -10.48 -22.72
CA GLN A 400 -9.10 -9.48 -21.67
C GLN A 400 -10.46 -8.99 -21.20
N LEU A 401 -10.59 -8.72 -19.90
CA LEU A 401 -11.81 -8.24 -19.26
C LEU A 401 -11.41 -7.24 -18.18
N ASN A 402 -12.09 -6.10 -18.11
CA ASN A 402 -11.97 -5.15 -17.01
C ASN A 402 -13.36 -4.67 -16.56
N VAL A 403 -13.57 -4.64 -15.25
CA VAL A 403 -14.73 -4.04 -14.59
C VAL A 403 -14.33 -2.64 -14.15
N VAL A 404 -14.99 -1.61 -14.68
CA VAL A 404 -14.71 -0.21 -14.37
C VAL A 404 -15.89 0.37 -13.59
N GLU A 405 -15.89 0.12 -12.28
CA GLU A 405 -17.01 0.44 -11.38
C GLU A 405 -17.32 1.93 -11.34
N ASP A 406 -16.29 2.78 -11.29
CA ASP A 406 -16.39 4.25 -11.32
C ASP A 406 -17.21 4.78 -12.51
N HIS A 407 -17.26 4.01 -13.59
CA HIS A 407 -18.00 4.33 -14.81
C HIS A 407 -19.18 3.39 -15.08
N GLY A 408 -19.44 2.42 -14.21
CA GLY A 408 -20.56 1.49 -14.35
C GLY A 408 -20.48 0.60 -15.59
N ILE A 409 -19.28 0.33 -16.12
CA ILE A 409 -19.10 -0.44 -17.37
C ILE A 409 -18.17 -1.64 -17.22
N MET A 410 -18.36 -2.63 -18.09
CA MET A 410 -17.43 -3.74 -18.31
C MET A 410 -16.86 -3.66 -19.73
N LEU A 411 -15.54 -3.71 -19.84
CA LEU A 411 -14.79 -3.75 -21.09
C LEU A 411 -14.35 -5.18 -21.38
N VAL A 412 -14.55 -5.63 -22.61
CA VAL A 412 -14.23 -7.00 -23.03
C VAL A 412 -13.51 -6.98 -24.36
N ARG A 413 -12.29 -7.52 -24.40
CA ARG A 413 -11.64 -7.91 -25.67
C ARG A 413 -12.01 -9.35 -25.97
N GLY A 414 -12.78 -9.55 -27.03
CA GLY A 414 -13.24 -10.89 -27.40
C GLY A 414 -13.57 -11.04 -28.87
N GLY A 415 -13.74 -12.29 -29.31
CA GLY A 415 -14.00 -12.61 -30.71
C GLY A 415 -14.32 -14.09 -30.92
N SER A 416 -14.24 -14.53 -32.17
CA SER A 416 -14.37 -15.96 -32.49
C SER A 416 -13.06 -16.68 -32.16
N ALA A 417 -13.14 -17.82 -31.49
CA ALA A 417 -11.98 -18.68 -31.24
C ALA A 417 -11.25 -19.11 -32.54
N LEU A 418 -11.97 -19.20 -33.66
CA LEU A 418 -11.43 -19.58 -34.97
C LEU A 418 -10.74 -18.42 -35.71
N GLN A 419 -11.02 -17.16 -35.32
CA GLN A 419 -10.53 -15.97 -36.03
C GLN A 419 -9.95 -14.97 -35.03
N LYS A 420 -8.73 -15.24 -34.56
CA LYS A 420 -8.00 -14.42 -33.58
C LYS A 420 -7.80 -12.98 -34.06
N ASP A 421 -7.54 -12.76 -35.34
CA ASP A 421 -7.42 -11.42 -35.95
C ASP A 421 -8.76 -10.67 -36.08
N GLY A 422 -9.85 -11.29 -35.64
CA GLY A 422 -11.20 -10.71 -35.61
C GLY A 422 -11.60 -10.11 -34.26
N HIS A 423 -10.75 -10.19 -33.23
CA HIS A 423 -11.08 -9.72 -31.87
C HIS A 423 -11.33 -8.20 -31.85
N ARG A 424 -12.27 -7.77 -31.01
CA ARG A 424 -12.70 -6.37 -30.84
C ARG A 424 -12.94 -6.03 -29.38
N ILE A 425 -12.93 -4.74 -29.08
CA ILE A 425 -13.38 -4.23 -27.80
C ILE A 425 -14.90 -4.13 -27.80
N HIS A 426 -15.50 -4.67 -26.74
CA HIS A 426 -16.92 -4.61 -26.45
C HIS A 426 -17.15 -3.85 -25.14
N VAL A 427 -18.27 -3.13 -25.05
CA VAL A 427 -18.63 -2.31 -23.88
C VAL A 427 -20.04 -2.70 -23.41
N PHE A 428 -20.18 -2.95 -22.12
CA PHE A 428 -21.45 -3.32 -21.48
C PHE A 428 -21.69 -2.48 -20.24
N ARG A 429 -22.95 -2.19 -19.89
CA ARG A 429 -23.26 -1.61 -18.57
C ARG A 429 -23.24 -2.71 -17.51
N LEU A 430 -22.69 -2.42 -16.33
CA LEU A 430 -22.63 -3.37 -15.23
C LEU A 430 -24.03 -3.76 -14.72
N ASN A 431 -24.98 -2.82 -14.76
CA ASN A 431 -26.37 -3.07 -14.35
C ASN A 431 -27.08 -4.16 -15.20
N GLU A 432 -26.59 -4.46 -16.40
CA GLU A 432 -27.11 -5.54 -17.24
C GLU A 432 -26.77 -6.94 -16.71
N PHE A 433 -25.86 -7.04 -15.75
CA PHE A 433 -25.44 -8.28 -15.11
C PHE A 433 -26.03 -8.47 -13.70
N SER A 434 -26.89 -7.54 -13.26
CA SER A 434 -27.71 -7.73 -12.06
C SER A 434 -28.64 -8.95 -12.22
N ASP A 435 -28.95 -9.64 -11.12
CA ASP A 435 -29.68 -10.92 -11.17
C ASP A 435 -30.97 -10.87 -11.98
N ASP A 436 -31.74 -9.79 -11.80
CA ASP A 436 -33.04 -9.57 -12.42
C ASP A 436 -32.95 -9.31 -13.94
N ARG A 437 -31.76 -8.93 -14.44
CA ARG A 437 -31.54 -8.53 -15.83
C ARG A 437 -30.55 -9.40 -16.59
N LEU A 438 -29.85 -10.31 -15.89
CA LEU A 438 -28.79 -11.11 -16.48
C LEU A 438 -29.36 -12.13 -17.48
N VAL A 439 -28.96 -11.96 -18.74
CA VAL A 439 -29.25 -12.86 -19.86
C VAL A 439 -27.93 -13.35 -20.44
N GLN A 440 -27.85 -14.66 -20.71
CA GLN A 440 -26.72 -15.26 -21.42
C GLN A 440 -26.68 -14.75 -22.87
N ARG A 441 -25.52 -14.27 -23.32
CA ARG A 441 -25.34 -13.70 -24.66
C ARG A 441 -24.33 -14.51 -25.48
N SER A 442 -24.60 -14.68 -26.76
CA SER A 442 -23.67 -15.24 -27.75
C SER A 442 -22.86 -14.14 -28.44
N ARG A 443 -21.88 -14.55 -29.25
CA ARG A 443 -21.12 -13.62 -30.12
C ARG A 443 -22.01 -12.85 -31.09
N ILE A 444 -23.16 -13.41 -31.48
CA ILE A 444 -24.10 -12.73 -32.39
C ILE A 444 -24.85 -11.63 -31.64
N ASP A 445 -25.23 -11.88 -30.40
CA ASP A 445 -26.02 -10.96 -29.57
C ASP A 445 -25.23 -9.71 -29.17
N VAL A 446 -23.90 -9.81 -29.12
CA VAL A 446 -23.00 -8.69 -28.75
C VAL A 446 -22.45 -7.90 -29.95
N LYS A 447 -23.00 -8.09 -31.16
CA LYS A 447 -22.50 -7.42 -32.38
C LYS A 447 -22.53 -5.90 -32.29
N GLU A 448 -23.59 -5.35 -31.72
CA GLU A 448 -23.79 -3.90 -31.57
C GLU A 448 -22.94 -3.30 -30.45
N ARG A 449 -22.40 -4.14 -29.56
CA ARG A 449 -21.56 -3.73 -28.44
C ARG A 449 -20.11 -3.50 -28.83
N ARG A 450 -19.76 -3.51 -30.13
CA ARG A 450 -18.37 -3.45 -30.62
C ARG A 450 -17.96 -2.04 -31.00
N ILE A 451 -16.79 -1.61 -30.54
CA ILE A 451 -16.18 -0.37 -31.05
C ILE A 451 -15.62 -0.62 -32.47
N GLU A 452 -16.14 0.09 -33.47
CA GLU A 452 -15.94 -0.22 -34.89
C GLU A 452 -14.47 -0.31 -35.33
N LYS A 453 -13.64 0.65 -34.90
CA LYS A 453 -12.23 0.76 -35.28
C LYS A 453 -11.30 -0.26 -34.59
N THR A 454 -11.81 -1.11 -33.70
CA THR A 454 -11.00 -2.02 -32.88
C THR A 454 -10.87 -3.44 -33.44
N ARG A 455 -11.21 -3.66 -34.72
CA ARG A 455 -11.04 -4.96 -35.39
C ARG A 455 -9.57 -5.37 -35.46
N GLY A 456 -9.26 -6.55 -34.93
CA GLY A 456 -7.87 -7.03 -34.83
C GLY A 456 -7.16 -6.54 -33.58
N CYS A 457 -7.92 -6.11 -32.57
CA CYS A 457 -7.36 -5.75 -31.28
C CYS A 457 -6.70 -6.96 -30.63
N HIS A 458 -5.40 -6.83 -30.37
CA HIS A 458 -4.60 -7.86 -29.69
C HIS A 458 -4.31 -7.49 -28.24
N LEU A 459 -4.26 -6.19 -27.90
CA LEU A 459 -4.13 -5.67 -26.54
C LEU A 459 -4.94 -4.37 -26.36
N TYR A 460 -5.40 -4.12 -25.14
CA TYR A 460 -5.77 -2.77 -24.70
C TYR A 460 -5.31 -2.55 -23.26
N ALA A 461 -5.22 -1.28 -22.86
CA ALA A 461 -5.05 -0.84 -21.49
C ALA A 461 -5.98 0.36 -21.21
N ILE A 462 -6.24 0.63 -19.94
CA ILE A 462 -7.05 1.76 -19.47
C ILE A 462 -6.21 2.69 -18.58
N SER A 463 -6.67 3.92 -18.40
CA SER A 463 -6.08 4.85 -17.43
C SER A 463 -6.31 4.37 -16.00
N ARG A 464 -5.40 4.73 -15.09
CA ARG A 464 -5.52 4.40 -13.66
C ARG A 464 -6.78 5.01 -13.05
N ALA A 465 -7.32 4.32 -12.03
CA ALA A 465 -8.41 4.83 -11.20
C ALA A 465 -8.03 6.19 -10.59
N GLY A 466 -8.96 7.15 -10.64
CA GLY A 466 -8.77 8.51 -10.11
C GLY A 466 -8.50 9.62 -11.14
N GLU A 467 -8.30 9.31 -12.43
CA GLU A 467 -8.34 10.34 -13.48
C GLU A 467 -9.79 10.82 -13.74
N ALA A 468 -9.99 12.11 -14.06
CA ALA A 468 -11.33 12.67 -14.24
C ALA A 468 -12.14 12.00 -15.37
N HIS A 469 -11.47 11.53 -16.42
CA HIS A 469 -12.05 10.77 -17.52
C HIS A 469 -11.30 9.46 -17.71
N LEU A 470 -12.04 8.37 -17.89
CA LEU A 470 -11.48 7.10 -18.34
C LEU A 470 -10.93 7.23 -19.76
N ARG A 471 -9.66 6.88 -19.95
CA ARG A 471 -9.03 6.73 -21.25
C ARG A 471 -8.71 5.28 -21.53
N MET A 472 -8.79 4.90 -22.80
CA MET A 472 -8.48 3.56 -23.25
C MET A 472 -7.55 3.62 -24.46
N ALA A 473 -6.45 2.88 -24.40
CA ALA A 473 -5.53 2.71 -25.51
C ALA A 473 -5.71 1.29 -26.08
N VAL A 474 -5.98 1.19 -27.38
CA VAL A 474 -6.27 -0.08 -28.06
C VAL A 474 -5.22 -0.33 -29.13
N ALA A 475 -4.49 -1.45 -29.03
CA ALA A 475 -3.49 -1.85 -30.01
C ALA A 475 -4.10 -2.74 -31.10
N VAL A 476 -3.91 -2.33 -32.36
CA VAL A 476 -4.33 -3.05 -33.58
C VAL A 476 -3.14 -3.11 -34.53
N GLY A 477 -2.45 -4.25 -34.57
CA GLY A 477 -1.12 -4.35 -35.18
C GLY A 477 -0.18 -3.24 -34.68
N ARG A 478 0.35 -2.43 -35.60
CA ARG A 478 1.24 -1.30 -35.30
C ARG A 478 0.51 0.01 -34.98
N LYS A 479 -0.81 -0.01 -34.81
CA LYS A 479 -1.62 1.18 -34.52
C LYS A 479 -2.05 1.18 -33.07
N LEU A 480 -1.96 2.33 -32.42
CA LEU A 480 -2.51 2.58 -31.10
C LEU A 480 -3.64 3.59 -31.21
N LEU A 481 -4.86 3.15 -30.93
CA LEU A 481 -6.06 3.97 -30.97
C LEU A 481 -6.39 4.45 -29.57
N ILE A 482 -6.48 5.76 -29.37
CA ILE A 482 -6.78 6.35 -28.07
C ILE A 482 -8.24 6.79 -28.04
N TYR A 483 -8.96 6.36 -27.01
CA TYR A 483 -10.34 6.73 -26.73
C TYR A 483 -10.47 7.36 -25.36
N GLN A 484 -11.52 8.14 -25.18
CA GLN A 484 -11.92 8.70 -23.89
C GLN A 484 -13.40 8.49 -23.66
N TRP A 485 -13.76 8.04 -22.47
CA TRP A 485 -15.15 7.97 -22.03
C TRP A 485 -15.70 9.39 -21.87
N LYS A 486 -16.85 9.66 -22.50
CA LYS A 486 -17.42 11.01 -22.56
C LYS A 486 -17.84 11.54 -21.19
N HIS A 487 -18.23 10.64 -20.28
CA HIS A 487 -18.65 11.00 -18.93
C HIS A 487 -17.48 10.93 -17.95
N THR A 488 -17.49 11.80 -16.95
CA THR A 488 -16.55 11.70 -15.83
C THR A 488 -17.05 10.65 -14.83
N ALA A 489 -16.15 10.16 -13.97
CA ALA A 489 -16.55 9.27 -12.88
C ALA A 489 -17.59 9.97 -11.96
N ALA A 490 -17.36 11.26 -11.65
CA ALA A 490 -18.28 12.07 -10.86
C ALA A 490 -19.68 12.18 -11.47
N TRP A 491 -19.79 12.37 -12.80
CA TRP A 491 -21.08 12.44 -13.48
C TRP A 491 -21.82 11.10 -13.42
N THR A 492 -21.09 9.99 -13.58
CA THR A 492 -21.66 8.64 -13.54
C THR A 492 -22.21 8.31 -12.14
N SER A 493 -21.48 8.70 -11.09
CA SER A 493 -21.92 8.52 -9.70
C SER A 493 -23.14 9.37 -9.32
N TRP A 494 -23.31 10.56 -9.91
CA TRP A 494 -24.46 11.43 -9.63
C TRP A 494 -25.72 11.05 -10.43
N CYS A 495 -25.55 10.43 -11.60
CA CYS A 495 -26.62 10.11 -12.53
C CYS A 495 -26.61 8.64 -13.00
N PRO A 496 -26.52 7.63 -12.09
CA PRO A 496 -26.28 6.24 -12.49
C PRO A 496 -27.40 5.63 -13.34
N ASN A 497 -28.65 6.11 -13.18
CA ASN A 497 -29.82 5.65 -13.95
C ASN A 497 -30.00 6.39 -15.29
N SER A 498 -29.34 7.53 -15.47
CA SER A 498 -29.44 8.36 -16.68
C SER A 498 -28.38 7.99 -17.71
N ASP A 499 -27.29 7.37 -17.26
CA ASP A 499 -26.24 6.87 -18.13
C ASP A 499 -26.57 5.46 -18.64
N ASN A 500 -26.87 5.35 -19.92
CA ASN A 500 -27.11 4.08 -20.60
C ASN A 500 -26.08 3.84 -21.71
N ASP A 501 -25.02 4.64 -21.74
CA ASP A 501 -24.07 4.65 -22.84
C ASP A 501 -23.16 3.42 -22.82
N THR A 502 -22.94 2.84 -23.99
CA THR A 502 -22.00 1.73 -24.19
C THR A 502 -20.90 2.09 -25.19
N VAL A 503 -20.97 1.63 -26.44
CA VAL A 503 -19.91 1.91 -27.41
C VAL A 503 -19.83 3.39 -27.78
N GLU A 504 -20.98 4.05 -27.83
CA GLU A 504 -21.18 5.47 -28.08
C GLU A 504 -20.65 6.37 -26.93
N GLY A 505 -20.35 5.78 -25.78
CA GLY A 505 -19.69 6.48 -24.67
C GLY A 505 -18.21 6.77 -24.95
N PHE A 506 -17.55 6.00 -25.81
CA PHE A 506 -16.14 6.20 -26.15
C PHE A 506 -15.96 7.14 -27.34
N LEU A 507 -15.36 8.30 -27.06
CA LEU A 507 -14.93 9.26 -28.06
C LEU A 507 -13.54 8.90 -28.54
N PHE A 508 -13.37 8.77 -29.85
CA PHE A 508 -12.05 8.57 -30.47
C PHE A 508 -11.25 9.86 -30.42
N LEU A 509 -10.05 9.83 -29.82
CA LEU A 509 -9.18 10.99 -29.70
C LEU A 509 -8.12 11.04 -30.80
N LYS A 510 -7.31 10.00 -30.92
CA LYS A 510 -6.18 9.96 -31.86
C LYS A 510 -5.74 8.55 -32.21
N GLU A 511 -5.02 8.44 -33.32
CA GLU A 511 -4.32 7.22 -33.76
C GLU A 511 -2.82 7.51 -33.79
N ILE A 512 -2.03 6.62 -33.18
CA ILE A 512 -0.58 6.69 -33.17
C ILE A 512 -0.04 5.48 -33.93
N HIS A 513 0.88 5.71 -34.86
CA HIS A 513 1.57 4.64 -35.59
C HIS A 513 2.89 4.31 -34.88
N LEU A 514 3.07 3.05 -34.55
CA LEU A 514 4.27 2.53 -33.90
C LEU A 514 5.18 1.85 -34.94
N HIS A 515 6.46 1.77 -34.61
CA HIS A 515 7.43 1.04 -35.43
C HIS A 515 7.13 -0.46 -35.42
N ASP A 516 6.82 -1.00 -34.23
CA ASP A 516 6.52 -2.41 -33.99
C ASP A 516 5.16 -2.61 -33.32
N SER A 517 4.64 -3.84 -33.39
CA SER A 517 3.37 -4.21 -32.73
C SER A 517 3.59 -4.33 -31.23
N PRO A 518 2.75 -3.71 -30.38
CA PRO A 518 2.84 -3.87 -28.93
C PRO A 518 2.71 -5.34 -28.50
N THR A 519 3.60 -5.78 -27.62
CA THR A 519 3.55 -7.12 -26.99
C THR A 519 3.12 -7.07 -25.53
N ILE A 520 3.16 -5.89 -24.92
CA ILE A 520 2.71 -5.61 -23.56
C ILE A 520 2.10 -4.21 -23.51
N MET A 521 1.04 -4.04 -22.73
CA MET A 521 0.44 -2.75 -22.39
C MET A 521 0.05 -2.81 -20.91
N ASP A 522 0.33 -1.73 -20.19
CA ASP A 522 0.03 -1.59 -18.77
C ASP A 522 -0.70 -0.25 -18.54
N ASP A 523 -1.27 -0.07 -17.36
CA ASP A 523 -2.04 1.12 -16.99
C ASP A 523 -1.21 2.39 -17.19
N PHE A 524 -1.72 3.31 -18.00
CA PHE A 524 -1.02 4.54 -18.35
C PHE A 524 -1.66 5.73 -17.63
N GLY A 525 -0.86 6.41 -16.80
CA GLY A 525 -1.19 7.70 -16.18
C GLY A 525 -0.20 8.77 -16.63
N GLY A 526 -0.70 9.90 -17.14
CA GLY A 526 0.12 11.10 -17.38
C GLY A 526 1.12 11.11 -18.55
N ILE A 527 1.24 10.06 -19.39
CA ILE A 527 2.25 10.01 -20.48
C ILE A 527 1.71 10.49 -21.84
N LEU A 528 0.39 10.75 -21.97
CA LEU A 528 -0.24 11.12 -23.25
C LEU A 528 -1.02 12.43 -23.26
N SER A 529 -0.79 13.31 -22.26
CA SER A 529 -1.22 14.72 -22.32
C SER A 529 -0.40 15.51 -23.33
#